data_AF-A0A6N2S2Z6-F1
#
_entry.id   AF-A0A6N2S2Z6-F1
#
_cell.length_a   1.000
_cell.length_b   1.000
_cell.length_c   1.000
_cell.angle_alpha   90.00
_cell.angle_beta   90.00
_cell.angle_gamma   90.00
#
_symmetry.space_group_name_H-M   'P 1'
#
loop_
_entity.id
_entity.type
_entity.pdbx_description
1 polymer ?
#
loop_
_entity_poly.entity_id
_entity_poly.type
_entity_poly.pdbx_seq_one_letter_code
_entity_poly.pdbx_strand_id
1 'polypeptide(L)'
;MGLYTDTTIKNNIIETNATINSDLIRLEKITKSSSNTRRKNYVLLYRTLNNAWSNFIAIINNNPRHLDENTRFNQESIATLIEFKLSDYKSNRVVFLSNLLRLLYEYYFWTGTTSTFNNIHISDSTLTSLDNAFAENNPNAQFSWIRDKLPIALMKWLLNNDDFLGARNFISELDSSKEKLLNDISENSTVAIRQINKSSEASLQLISDNYDDIKKTIIDGKQEADSNLDYIKESIIEIKALEERVKNLKSEYNFVGLSNGFDRIKRKKEKELSSTEMSYKNLFGTIFIAPVIAVILHFCFPKLYPEDYSAIFIILPFLTIEMAIIYFFRLSYLEAKALRTQLMQIDLRLSLCAFIDGYVEYRRKNNIAIEKVLDSFDALIFSPIQTNENNIPAMFDGLEAIAGVAEKVMKK
;
A
#
# COMPACT_ATOMS: atom_id res chain seq x y z
N MET A 1 -24.57 17.50 73.21
CA MET A 1 -24.66 16.62 74.39
C MET A 1 -26.13 16.25 74.53
N GLY A 2 -26.46 14.97 74.59
CA GLY A 2 -27.86 14.52 74.68
C GLY A 2 -28.36 14.53 76.12
N LEU A 3 -29.67 14.67 76.31
CA LEU A 3 -30.31 14.82 77.62
C LEU A 3 -30.02 13.63 78.55
N TYR A 4 -30.20 12.39 78.06
CA TYR A 4 -30.04 11.19 78.86
C TYR A 4 -28.60 10.68 78.94
N THR A 5 -27.70 11.25 78.13
CA THR A 5 -26.24 11.07 78.29
C THR A 5 -25.63 11.93 79.41
N ASP A 6 -26.36 12.90 79.97
CA ASP A 6 -25.89 13.70 81.11
C ASP A 6 -25.83 12.87 82.40
N THR A 7 -24.65 12.84 83.03
CA THR A 7 -24.39 12.14 84.29
C THR A 7 -25.32 12.57 85.43
N THR A 8 -25.71 13.85 85.47
CA THR A 8 -26.60 14.41 86.49
C THR A 8 -28.01 13.85 86.36
N ILE A 9 -28.52 13.81 85.13
CA ILE A 9 -29.86 13.28 84.82
C ILE A 9 -29.88 11.78 85.04
N LYS A 10 -28.82 11.06 84.65
CA LYS A 10 -28.69 9.62 84.89
C LYS A 10 -28.75 9.29 86.39
N ASN A 11 -28.10 10.08 87.25
CA ASN A 11 -28.14 9.89 88.70
C ASN A 11 -29.56 10.10 89.27
N ASN A 12 -30.29 11.13 88.80
CA ASN A 12 -31.68 11.37 89.19
C ASN A 12 -32.61 10.20 88.79
N ILE A 13 -32.39 9.61 87.61
CA ILE A 13 -33.14 8.45 87.13
C ILE A 13 -32.86 7.21 87.99
N ILE A 14 -31.61 7.00 88.42
CA ILE A 14 -31.23 5.89 89.32
C ILE A 14 -31.93 6.03 90.69
N GLU A 15 -31.96 7.24 91.27
CA GLU A 15 -32.66 7.51 92.53
C GLU A 15 -34.17 7.24 92.39
N THR A 16 -34.76 7.69 91.29
CA THR A 16 -36.18 7.46 90.97
C THR A 16 -36.47 5.98 90.77
N ASN A 17 -35.59 5.24 90.11
CA ASN A 17 -35.69 3.80 89.90
C ASN A 17 -35.74 3.01 91.23
N ALA A 18 -34.89 3.36 92.21
CA ALA A 18 -34.91 2.73 93.52
C ALA A 18 -36.27 2.90 94.23
N THR A 19 -36.84 4.11 94.16
CA THR A 19 -38.14 4.40 94.76
C THR A 19 -39.28 3.66 94.04
N ILE A 20 -39.33 3.72 92.70
CA ILE A 20 -40.36 3.05 91.90
C ILE A 20 -40.34 1.54 92.16
N ASN A 21 -39.17 0.90 92.19
CA ASN A 21 -39.05 -0.54 92.48
C ASN A 21 -39.58 -0.89 93.88
N SER A 22 -39.27 -0.08 94.90
CA SER A 22 -39.80 -0.30 96.26
C SER A 22 -41.33 -0.17 96.34
N ASP A 23 -41.91 0.81 95.63
CA ASP A 23 -43.34 1.04 95.55
C ASP A 23 -44.05 -0.11 94.82
N LEU A 24 -43.47 -0.61 93.72
CA LEU A 24 -44.02 -1.71 92.93
C LEU A 24 -44.06 -3.02 93.74
N ILE A 25 -42.99 -3.35 94.48
CA ILE A 25 -42.94 -4.52 95.38
C ILE A 25 -44.01 -4.42 96.48
N ARG A 26 -44.25 -3.22 97.02
CA ARG A 26 -45.28 -2.98 98.03
C ARG A 26 -46.70 -3.19 97.47
N LEU A 27 -46.92 -2.80 96.21
CA LEU A 27 -48.23 -2.85 95.56
C LEU A 27 -48.57 -4.25 95.00
N GLU A 28 -47.58 -5.04 94.60
CA GLU A 28 -47.76 -6.45 94.21
C GLU A 28 -48.28 -7.30 95.38
N LYS A 29 -47.88 -6.98 96.62
CA LYS A 29 -48.41 -7.62 97.83
C LYS A 29 -49.86 -7.27 98.13
N ILE A 30 -50.29 -6.04 97.79
CA ILE A 30 -51.65 -5.52 98.07
C ILE A 30 -52.68 -6.03 97.04
N THR A 31 -52.24 -6.35 95.83
CA THR A 31 -53.12 -6.70 94.70
C THR A 31 -53.62 -8.15 94.71
N LYS A 32 -53.08 -9.03 95.57
CA LYS A 32 -53.55 -10.42 95.77
C LYS A 32 -54.87 -10.54 96.57
N SER A 33 -55.49 -9.44 97.01
CA SER A 33 -56.73 -9.45 97.82
C SER A 33 -57.81 -8.44 97.35
N SER A 34 -58.92 -8.97 96.81
CA SER A 34 -60.25 -8.36 96.53
C SER A 34 -60.46 -7.38 95.35
N SER A 35 -61.72 -7.31 94.89
CA SER A 35 -62.21 -6.86 93.57
C SER A 35 -63.02 -5.54 93.56
N ASN A 36 -62.37 -4.37 93.55
CA ASN A 36 -63.05 -3.06 93.41
C ASN A 36 -62.56 -2.28 92.16
N THR A 37 -63.43 -1.56 91.47
CA THR A 37 -63.16 -0.79 90.23
C THR A 37 -62.07 0.27 90.40
N ARG A 38 -62.04 1.00 91.52
CA ARG A 38 -60.95 1.96 91.80
C ARG A 38 -59.59 1.28 91.92
N ARG A 39 -59.53 0.04 92.46
CA ARG A 39 -58.31 -0.77 92.48
C ARG A 39 -57.93 -1.28 91.08
N LYS A 40 -58.88 -1.58 90.19
CA LYS A 40 -58.59 -1.97 88.80
C LYS A 40 -57.85 -0.86 88.03
N ASN A 41 -58.25 0.40 88.20
CA ASN A 41 -57.56 1.53 87.57
C ASN A 41 -56.13 1.67 88.11
N TYR A 42 -55.93 1.55 89.43
CA TYR A 42 -54.57 1.55 90.01
C TYR A 42 -53.73 0.36 89.51
N VAL A 43 -54.30 -0.84 89.42
CA VAL A 43 -53.62 -2.02 88.87
C VAL A 43 -53.18 -1.78 87.42
N LEU A 44 -54.05 -1.19 86.60
CA LEU A 44 -53.72 -0.80 85.22
C LEU A 44 -52.56 0.19 85.19
N LEU A 45 -52.62 1.26 86.01
CA LEU A 45 -51.57 2.27 86.09
C LEU A 45 -50.21 1.67 86.46
N TYR A 46 -50.14 0.89 87.53
CA TYR A 46 -48.87 0.32 88.02
C TYR A 46 -48.32 -0.78 87.11
N ARG A 47 -49.20 -1.59 86.51
CA ARG A 47 -48.76 -2.60 85.53
C ARG A 47 -48.13 -1.94 84.31
N THR A 48 -48.78 -0.90 83.78
CA THR A 48 -48.25 -0.16 82.62
C THR A 48 -46.98 0.60 83.00
N LEU A 49 -46.93 1.22 84.18
CA LEU A 49 -45.73 1.89 84.68
C LEU A 49 -44.55 0.92 84.86
N ASN A 50 -44.76 -0.24 85.47
CA ASN A 50 -43.70 -1.23 85.64
C ASN A 50 -43.09 -1.65 84.30
N ASN A 51 -43.94 -1.95 83.31
CA ASN A 51 -43.50 -2.37 81.99
C ASN A 51 -42.76 -1.25 81.24
N ALA A 52 -43.34 -0.05 81.21
CA ALA A 52 -42.75 1.10 80.53
C ALA A 52 -41.42 1.53 81.20
N TRP A 53 -41.38 1.56 82.53
CA TRP A 53 -40.20 1.97 83.28
C TRP A 53 -39.06 0.97 83.18
N SER A 54 -39.35 -0.33 83.26
CA SER A 54 -38.35 -1.39 83.05
C SER A 54 -37.73 -1.29 81.66
N ASN A 55 -38.54 -1.00 80.64
CA ASN A 55 -38.06 -0.85 79.27
C ASN A 55 -37.20 0.41 79.10
N PHE A 56 -37.66 1.53 79.64
CA PHE A 56 -36.91 2.79 79.65
C PHE A 56 -35.53 2.64 80.33
N ILE A 57 -35.48 2.00 81.50
CA ILE A 57 -34.22 1.72 82.21
C ILE A 57 -33.32 0.79 81.40
N ALA A 58 -33.88 -0.23 80.73
CA ALA A 58 -33.10 -1.11 79.86
C ALA A 58 -32.47 -0.34 78.69
N ILE A 59 -33.21 0.58 78.06
CA ILE A 59 -32.70 1.42 76.98
C ILE A 59 -31.58 2.34 77.48
N ILE A 60 -31.78 3.02 78.62
CA ILE A 60 -30.77 3.92 79.21
C ILE A 60 -29.49 3.19 79.61
N ASN A 61 -29.61 1.99 80.18
CA ASN A 61 -28.44 1.22 80.61
C ASN A 61 -27.65 0.67 79.41
N ASN A 62 -28.33 0.33 78.32
CA ASN A 62 -27.70 -0.26 77.14
C ASN A 62 -27.12 0.80 76.19
N ASN A 63 -27.91 1.80 75.79
CA ASN A 63 -27.47 2.83 74.84
C ASN A 63 -28.24 4.16 75.04
N PRO A 64 -27.80 5.01 75.99
CA PRO A 64 -28.48 6.27 76.28
C PRO A 64 -28.39 7.26 75.12
N ARG A 65 -27.32 7.20 74.31
CA ARG A 65 -27.16 8.04 73.12
C ARG A 65 -28.22 7.73 72.07
N HIS A 66 -28.53 6.46 71.87
CA HIS A 66 -29.57 6.04 70.92
C HIS A 66 -30.96 6.52 71.37
N LEU A 67 -31.21 6.60 72.68
CA LEU A 67 -32.43 7.22 73.19
C LEU A 67 -32.47 8.72 72.85
N ASP A 68 -31.37 9.44 73.06
CA ASP A 68 -31.28 10.87 72.73
C ASP A 68 -31.47 11.14 71.23
N GLU A 69 -30.89 10.31 70.36
CA GLU A 69 -31.01 10.45 68.91
C GLU A 69 -32.44 10.21 68.40
N ASN A 70 -33.18 9.30 69.03
CA ASN A 70 -34.54 8.93 68.65
C ASN A 70 -35.62 9.60 69.52
N THR A 71 -35.28 10.63 70.31
CA THR A 71 -36.26 11.39 71.11
C THR A 71 -36.13 12.90 70.94
N ARG A 72 -35.53 13.34 69.82
CA ARG A 72 -35.23 14.76 69.54
C ARG A 72 -36.49 15.62 69.45
N PHE A 73 -37.58 15.11 68.90
CA PHE A 73 -38.83 15.87 68.82
C PHE A 73 -39.31 16.26 70.22
N ASN A 74 -39.32 15.33 71.18
CA ASN A 74 -39.72 15.65 72.56
C ASN A 74 -38.70 16.56 73.26
N GLN A 75 -37.40 16.46 72.95
CA GLN A 75 -36.37 17.35 73.48
C GLN A 75 -36.53 18.79 72.94
N GLU A 76 -36.98 18.97 71.70
CA GLU A 76 -37.15 20.27 71.06
C GLU A 76 -38.55 20.88 71.29
N SER A 77 -39.59 20.04 71.38
CA SER A 77 -41.00 20.49 71.38
C SER A 77 -41.60 20.71 72.76
N ILE A 78 -40.91 20.31 73.84
CA ILE A 78 -41.41 20.44 75.22
C ILE A 78 -40.55 21.46 75.95
N ALA A 79 -41.18 22.50 76.53
CA ALA A 79 -40.48 23.57 77.24
C ALA A 79 -39.76 23.10 78.52
N THR A 80 -40.27 22.06 79.17
CA THR A 80 -39.65 21.41 80.34
C THR A 80 -39.10 20.04 79.93
N LEU A 81 -37.78 19.89 80.01
CA LEU A 81 -37.11 18.62 79.69
C LEU A 81 -37.66 17.48 80.57
N ILE A 82 -37.93 16.33 79.95
CA ILE A 82 -38.46 15.15 80.65
C ILE A 82 -37.28 14.43 81.34
N GLU A 83 -36.89 14.89 82.52
CA GLU A 83 -35.73 14.36 83.26
C GLU A 83 -36.08 13.18 84.20
N PHE A 84 -37.38 12.87 84.36
CA PHE A 84 -37.91 11.85 85.28
C PHE A 84 -37.34 11.92 86.69
N LYS A 85 -37.50 13.08 87.36
CA LYS A 85 -37.04 13.27 88.73
C LYS A 85 -37.95 12.56 89.74
N LEU A 86 -37.39 12.29 90.92
CA LEU A 86 -38.14 11.71 92.03
C LEU A 86 -39.30 12.60 92.49
N SER A 87 -39.13 13.92 92.41
CA SER A 87 -40.17 14.92 92.68
C SER A 87 -41.39 14.73 91.80
N ASP A 88 -41.17 14.45 90.51
CA ASP A 88 -42.22 14.38 89.50
C ASP A 88 -43.05 13.11 89.70
N TYR A 89 -42.38 12.00 90.01
CA TYR A 89 -43.02 10.73 90.34
C TYR A 89 -43.89 10.83 91.62
N LYS A 90 -43.39 11.49 92.67
CA LYS A 90 -44.14 11.67 93.93
C LYS A 90 -45.31 12.63 93.79
N SER A 91 -45.16 13.67 92.97
CA SER A 91 -46.17 14.70 92.74
C SER A 91 -47.39 14.15 92.00
N ASN A 92 -47.19 13.54 90.82
CA ASN A 92 -48.29 12.96 90.05
C ASN A 92 -47.83 11.75 89.22
N ARG A 93 -48.15 10.55 89.72
CA ARG A 93 -47.82 9.26 89.09
C ARG A 93 -48.46 9.07 87.71
N VAL A 94 -49.63 9.65 87.47
CA VAL A 94 -50.35 9.53 86.18
C VAL A 94 -49.67 10.38 85.11
N VAL A 95 -49.33 11.62 85.45
CA VAL A 95 -48.60 12.53 84.53
C VAL A 95 -47.18 12.01 84.28
N PHE A 96 -46.52 11.48 85.31
CA PHE A 96 -45.23 10.80 85.15
C PHE A 96 -45.30 9.65 84.15
N LEU A 97 -46.31 8.76 84.27
CA LEU A 97 -46.52 7.70 83.30
C LEU A 97 -46.81 8.24 81.90
N SER A 98 -47.64 9.28 81.78
CA SER A 98 -47.94 9.90 80.49
C SER A 98 -46.67 10.41 79.79
N ASN A 99 -45.78 11.09 80.51
CA ASN A 99 -44.52 11.58 79.96
C ASN A 99 -43.58 10.43 79.56
N LEU A 100 -43.57 9.35 80.34
CA LEU A 100 -42.82 8.14 80.04
C LEU A 100 -43.29 7.46 78.75
N LEU A 101 -44.61 7.29 78.61
CA LEU A 101 -45.20 6.71 77.40
C LEU A 101 -44.99 7.61 76.19
N ARG A 102 -45.04 8.93 76.34
CA ARG A 102 -44.76 9.89 75.26
C ARG A 102 -43.34 9.76 74.72
N LEU A 103 -42.35 9.66 75.62
CA LEU A 103 -40.95 9.50 75.23
C LEU A 103 -40.73 8.15 74.52
N LEU A 104 -41.21 7.07 75.12
CA LEU A 104 -41.07 5.74 74.55
C LEU A 104 -41.83 5.61 73.22
N TYR A 105 -42.98 6.25 73.08
CA TYR A 105 -43.71 6.28 71.81
C TYR A 105 -42.85 6.88 70.69
N GLU A 106 -42.22 8.04 70.91
CA GLU A 106 -41.32 8.64 69.93
C GLU A 106 -40.14 7.71 69.60
N TYR A 107 -39.50 7.15 70.62
CA TYR A 107 -38.39 6.22 70.43
C TYR A 107 -38.77 5.02 69.55
N TYR A 108 -39.93 4.41 69.80
CA TYR A 108 -40.41 3.28 69.01
C TYR A 108 -40.91 3.69 67.62
N PHE A 109 -41.45 4.90 67.48
CA PHE A 109 -41.88 5.43 66.19
C PHE A 109 -40.72 5.51 65.20
N TRP A 110 -39.54 5.98 65.64
CA TRP A 110 -38.37 6.10 64.77
C TRP A 110 -37.61 4.78 64.59
N THR A 111 -37.47 3.98 65.66
CA THR A 111 -36.68 2.74 65.60
C THR A 111 -37.42 1.57 64.94
N GLY A 112 -38.75 1.66 64.80
CA GLY A 112 -39.58 0.58 64.24
C GLY A 112 -39.58 -0.72 65.05
N THR A 113 -39.02 -0.71 66.27
CA THR A 113 -38.91 -1.90 67.12
C THR A 113 -40.26 -2.26 67.73
N THR A 114 -41.04 -3.02 66.97
CA THR A 114 -42.33 -3.60 67.41
C THR A 114 -42.17 -5.01 68.03
N SER A 115 -40.99 -5.64 67.91
CA SER A 115 -40.88 -7.10 67.94
C SER A 115 -40.16 -7.74 69.14
N THR A 116 -39.46 -7.00 70.02
CA THR A 116 -38.61 -7.66 71.04
C THR A 116 -39.23 -7.77 72.43
N PHE A 117 -40.21 -6.92 72.75
CA PHE A 117 -41.05 -7.07 73.93
C PHE A 117 -42.43 -6.58 73.52
N ASN A 118 -43.47 -7.38 73.73
CA ASN A 118 -44.85 -6.95 73.55
C ASN A 118 -45.05 -5.56 74.18
N ASN A 119 -45.06 -4.49 73.37
CA ASN A 119 -45.29 -3.10 73.76
C ASN A 119 -46.75 -2.88 74.16
N ILE A 120 -47.32 -3.82 74.94
CA ILE A 120 -48.67 -3.78 75.51
C ILE A 120 -48.90 -2.44 76.21
N HIS A 121 -47.84 -1.83 76.75
CA HIS A 121 -47.89 -0.55 77.47
C HIS A 121 -48.09 0.69 76.58
N ILE A 122 -47.82 0.64 75.27
CA ILE A 122 -47.98 1.74 74.29
C ILE A 122 -48.87 1.28 73.12
N SER A 123 -49.87 0.44 73.41
CA SER A 123 -50.90 0.10 72.41
C SER A 123 -52.05 1.08 72.51
N ASP A 124 -52.76 1.30 71.38
CA ASP A 124 -53.95 2.15 71.32
C ASP A 124 -54.99 1.75 72.37
N SER A 125 -55.17 0.46 72.61
CA SER A 125 -56.11 -0.06 73.62
C SER A 125 -55.69 0.28 75.04
N THR A 126 -54.39 0.21 75.37
CA THR A 126 -53.86 0.62 76.68
C THR A 126 -53.92 2.12 76.88
N LEU A 127 -53.56 2.92 75.88
CA LEU A 127 -53.67 4.38 75.95
C LEU A 127 -55.13 4.82 76.13
N THR A 128 -56.07 4.19 75.40
CA THR A 128 -57.51 4.45 75.55
C THR A 128 -58.02 4.07 76.95
N SER A 129 -57.56 2.93 77.47
CA SER A 129 -57.94 2.47 78.82
C SER A 129 -57.40 3.39 79.92
N LEU A 130 -56.19 3.92 79.75
CA LEU A 130 -55.58 4.89 80.68
C LEU A 130 -56.27 6.26 80.61
N ASP A 131 -56.60 6.73 79.41
CA ASP A 131 -57.33 7.98 79.20
C ASP A 131 -58.71 7.92 79.89
N ASN A 132 -59.51 6.90 79.60
CA ASN A 132 -60.81 6.69 80.23
C ASN A 132 -60.74 6.56 81.76
N ALA A 133 -59.65 5.99 82.30
CA ALA A 133 -59.51 5.76 83.74
C ALA A 133 -59.03 6.98 84.53
N PHE A 134 -58.30 7.92 83.88
CA PHE A 134 -57.54 8.95 84.59
C PHE A 134 -57.62 10.36 84.01
N ALA A 135 -58.07 10.56 82.76
CA ALA A 135 -58.07 11.86 82.09
C ALA A 135 -58.94 12.90 82.82
N GLU A 136 -60.13 12.53 83.30
CA GLU A 136 -61.04 13.45 84.01
C GLU A 136 -60.41 14.06 85.28
N ASN A 137 -59.58 13.28 85.98
CA ASN A 137 -58.95 13.71 87.24
C ASN A 137 -57.54 14.29 87.05
N ASN A 138 -56.97 14.20 85.85
CA ASN A 138 -55.60 14.63 85.55
C ASN A 138 -55.54 15.31 84.17
N PRO A 139 -55.84 16.62 84.08
CA PRO A 139 -55.84 17.36 82.81
C PRO A 139 -54.49 17.36 82.08
N ASN A 140 -53.40 17.13 82.80
CA ASN A 140 -52.04 17.10 82.26
C ASN A 140 -51.63 15.71 81.72
N ALA A 141 -52.47 14.69 81.83
CA ALA A 141 -52.21 13.39 81.23
C ALA A 141 -52.54 13.43 79.73
N GLN A 142 -51.60 13.02 78.89
CA GLN A 142 -51.63 13.19 77.43
C GLN A 142 -51.89 11.87 76.69
N PHE A 143 -52.58 10.89 77.29
CA PHE A 143 -52.73 9.55 76.71
C PHE A 143 -53.43 9.57 75.33
N SER A 144 -54.54 10.28 75.19
CA SER A 144 -55.22 10.49 73.89
C SER A 144 -54.36 11.27 72.88
N TRP A 145 -53.59 12.27 73.33
CA TRP A 145 -52.70 13.05 72.45
C TRP A 145 -51.54 12.20 71.92
N ILE A 146 -50.95 11.33 72.77
CA ILE A 146 -49.89 10.38 72.37
C ILE A 146 -50.42 9.43 71.29
N ARG A 147 -51.65 8.93 71.44
CA ARG A 147 -52.28 8.05 70.45
C ARG A 147 -52.59 8.76 69.13
N ASP A 148 -53.27 9.91 69.20
CA ASP A 148 -53.91 10.50 68.01
C ASP A 148 -53.05 11.55 67.29
N LYS A 149 -52.24 12.31 68.04
CA LYS A 149 -51.61 13.54 67.54
C LYS A 149 -50.09 13.45 67.46
N LEU A 150 -49.45 12.69 68.35
CA LEU A 150 -47.99 12.52 68.35
C LEU A 150 -47.45 11.94 67.03
N PRO A 151 -48.04 10.88 66.42
CA PRO A 151 -47.52 10.33 65.16
C PRO A 151 -47.51 11.35 64.02
N ILE A 152 -48.59 12.14 63.94
CA ILE A 152 -48.75 13.20 62.94
C ILE A 152 -47.73 14.32 63.18
N ALA A 153 -47.52 14.69 64.46
CA ALA A 153 -46.54 15.70 64.83
C ALA A 153 -45.10 15.28 64.51
N LEU A 154 -44.75 14.01 64.78
CA LEU A 154 -43.46 13.42 64.43
C LEU A 154 -43.22 13.45 62.92
N MET A 155 -44.21 13.04 62.13
CA MET A 155 -44.10 13.09 60.66
C MET A 155 -43.96 14.52 60.14
N LYS A 156 -44.74 15.46 60.68
CA LYS A 156 -44.63 16.88 60.30
C LYS A 156 -43.25 17.46 60.67
N TRP A 157 -42.68 17.06 61.80
CA TRP A 157 -41.34 17.47 62.21
C TRP A 157 -40.28 16.92 61.26
N LEU A 158 -40.35 15.64 60.86
CA LEU A 158 -39.44 15.04 59.88
C LEU A 158 -39.49 15.76 58.52
N LEU A 159 -40.69 16.02 58.01
CA LEU A 159 -40.88 16.67 56.71
C LEU A 159 -40.34 18.11 56.66
N ASN A 160 -40.28 18.78 57.81
CA ASN A 160 -39.76 20.13 57.94
C ASN A 160 -38.29 20.16 58.41
N ASN A 161 -37.66 19.01 58.59
CA ASN A 161 -36.27 18.94 59.01
C ASN A 161 -35.35 19.37 57.86
N ASP A 162 -34.36 20.22 58.16
CA ASP A 162 -33.39 20.74 57.20
C ASP A 162 -32.65 19.63 56.46
N ASP A 163 -32.36 18.50 57.12
CA ASP A 163 -31.70 17.35 56.51
C ASP A 163 -32.58 16.71 55.41
N PHE A 164 -33.89 16.61 55.66
CA PHE A 164 -34.83 16.06 54.68
C PHE A 164 -35.06 17.03 53.51
N LEU A 165 -35.19 18.33 53.80
CA LEU A 165 -35.29 19.37 52.79
C LEU A 165 -34.02 19.43 51.92
N GLY A 166 -32.85 19.31 52.54
CA GLY A 166 -31.56 19.21 51.84
C GLY A 166 -31.49 17.99 50.93
N ALA A 167 -31.89 16.81 51.41
CA ALA A 167 -31.94 15.61 50.59
C ALA A 167 -32.89 15.74 49.40
N ARG A 168 -34.08 16.35 49.59
CA ARG A 168 -35.04 16.60 48.52
C ARG A 168 -34.49 17.56 47.46
N ASN A 169 -33.86 18.65 47.89
CA ASN A 169 -33.25 19.62 46.98
C ASN A 169 -32.12 18.99 46.17
N PHE A 170 -31.26 18.20 46.83
CA PHE A 170 -30.20 17.46 46.16
C PHE A 170 -30.73 16.53 45.06
N ILE A 171 -31.82 15.79 45.32
CA ILE A 171 -32.45 14.92 44.30
C ILE A 171 -32.94 15.77 43.10
N SER A 172 -33.56 16.91 43.36
CA SER A 172 -34.01 17.81 42.29
C SER A 172 -32.85 18.38 41.45
N GLU A 173 -31.73 18.73 42.10
CA GLU A 173 -30.52 19.20 41.42
C GLU A 173 -29.85 18.10 40.61
N LEU A 174 -29.86 16.86 41.12
CA LEU A 174 -29.34 15.68 40.44
C LEU A 174 -30.13 15.41 39.14
N ASP A 175 -31.45 15.44 39.21
CA ASP A 175 -32.31 15.26 38.04
C ASP A 175 -32.06 16.35 36.99
N SER A 176 -31.98 17.61 37.43
CA SER A 176 -31.66 18.74 36.54
C SER A 176 -30.27 18.61 35.90
N SER A 177 -29.28 18.14 36.66
CA SER A 177 -27.91 17.94 36.17
C SER A 177 -27.83 16.78 35.17
N LYS A 178 -28.57 15.70 35.42
CA LYS A 178 -28.70 14.57 34.50
C LYS A 178 -29.29 15.01 33.17
N GLU A 179 -30.35 15.82 33.17
CA GLU A 179 -30.96 16.33 31.92
C GLU A 179 -29.98 17.19 31.12
N LYS A 180 -29.24 18.08 31.80
CA LYS A 180 -28.18 18.88 31.14
C LYS A 180 -27.12 18.00 30.50
N LEU A 181 -26.61 17.01 31.22
CA LEU A 181 -25.61 16.08 30.68
C LEU A 181 -26.13 15.31 29.46
N LEU A 182 -27.39 14.85 29.49
CA LEU A 182 -27.98 14.16 28.34
C LEU A 182 -28.10 15.08 27.12
N ASN A 183 -28.48 16.34 27.32
CA ASN A 183 -28.55 17.33 26.24
C ASN A 183 -27.18 17.64 25.66
N ASP A 184 -26.18 17.89 26.51
CA ASP A 184 -24.80 18.18 26.08
C ASP A 184 -24.19 17.01 25.29
N ILE A 185 -24.43 15.77 25.72
CA ILE A 185 -23.98 14.56 25.01
C ILE A 185 -24.66 14.46 23.66
N SER A 186 -25.98 14.68 23.59
CA SER A 186 -26.73 14.62 22.34
C SER A 186 -26.25 15.68 21.35
N GLU A 187 -26.10 16.92 21.78
CA GLU A 187 -25.65 18.03 20.93
C GLU A 187 -24.22 17.79 20.41
N ASN A 188 -23.28 17.51 21.30
CA ASN A 188 -21.88 17.25 20.92
C ASN A 188 -21.74 16.02 20.02
N SER A 189 -22.51 14.96 20.25
CA SER A 189 -22.52 13.77 19.40
C SER A 189 -22.97 14.10 17.97
N THR A 190 -24.07 14.86 17.83
CA THR A 190 -24.57 15.26 16.51
C THR A 190 -23.58 16.15 15.74
N VAL A 191 -22.92 17.09 16.43
CA VAL A 191 -21.88 17.95 15.85
C VAL A 191 -20.69 17.12 15.38
N ALA A 192 -20.20 16.20 16.22
CA ALA A 192 -19.09 15.31 15.88
C ALA A 192 -19.41 14.44 14.66
N ILE A 193 -20.60 13.81 14.62
CA ILE A 193 -21.05 13.00 13.49
C ILE A 193 -21.11 13.85 12.21
N ARG A 194 -21.68 15.05 12.28
CA ARG A 194 -21.76 15.95 11.12
C ARG A 194 -20.37 16.34 10.59
N GLN A 195 -19.42 16.62 11.48
CA GLN A 195 -18.07 17.00 11.10
C GLN A 195 -17.30 15.82 10.49
N ILE A 196 -17.44 14.61 11.06
CA ILE A 196 -16.88 13.38 10.50
C ILE A 196 -17.43 13.14 9.10
N ASN A 197 -18.75 13.18 8.92
CA ASN A 197 -19.38 12.96 7.61
C ASN A 197 -18.90 13.98 6.57
N LYS A 198 -18.86 15.27 6.93
CA LYS A 198 -18.36 16.33 6.05
C LYS A 198 -16.90 16.10 5.63
N SER A 199 -16.04 15.70 6.57
CA SER A 199 -14.64 15.39 6.27
C SER A 199 -14.50 14.15 5.39
N SER A 200 -15.33 13.12 5.64
CA SER A 200 -15.34 11.88 4.89
C SER A 200 -15.80 12.11 3.44
N GLU A 201 -16.87 12.89 3.22
CA GLU A 201 -17.33 13.28 1.88
C GLU A 201 -16.25 14.04 1.11
N ALA A 202 -15.57 15.00 1.76
CA ALA A 202 -14.47 15.74 1.13
C ALA A 202 -13.30 14.83 0.74
N SER A 203 -12.93 13.88 1.61
CA SER A 203 -11.88 12.90 1.29
C SER A 203 -12.28 11.96 0.16
N LEU A 204 -13.54 11.49 0.14
CA LEU A 204 -14.04 10.63 -0.94
C LEU A 204 -14.04 11.37 -2.29
N GLN A 205 -14.42 12.64 -2.29
CA GLN A 205 -14.37 13.47 -3.50
C GLN A 205 -12.93 13.60 -4.02
N LEU A 206 -11.98 13.94 -3.15
CA LEU A 206 -10.56 14.04 -3.53
C LEU A 206 -10.00 12.71 -4.06
N ILE A 207 -10.37 11.58 -3.45
CA ILE A 207 -9.97 10.25 -3.93
C ILE A 207 -10.58 9.98 -5.31
N SER A 208 -11.85 10.31 -5.52
CA SER A 208 -12.52 10.13 -6.81
C SER A 208 -11.86 10.96 -7.91
N ASP A 209 -11.62 12.25 -7.65
CA ASP A 209 -11.00 13.16 -8.61
C ASP A 209 -9.59 12.70 -8.98
N ASN A 210 -8.79 12.29 -7.98
CA ASN A 210 -7.45 11.73 -8.21
C ASN A 210 -7.49 10.41 -8.99
N TYR A 211 -8.46 9.53 -8.70
CA TYR A 211 -8.62 8.27 -9.42
C TYR A 211 -8.92 8.52 -10.89
N ASP A 212 -9.83 9.44 -11.19
CA ASP A 212 -10.19 9.80 -12.56
C ASP A 212 -9.02 10.45 -13.32
N ASP A 213 -8.23 11.31 -12.66
CA ASP A 213 -7.05 11.93 -13.25
C ASP A 213 -5.93 10.91 -13.54
N ILE A 214 -5.65 10.00 -12.59
CA ILE A 214 -4.69 8.91 -12.78
C ILE A 214 -5.16 8.00 -13.92
N LYS A 215 -6.44 7.63 -13.95
CA LYS A 215 -7.02 6.79 -15.00
C LYS A 215 -6.86 7.45 -16.37
N LYS A 216 -7.12 8.76 -16.47
CA LYS A 216 -6.94 9.53 -17.70
C LYS A 216 -5.47 9.54 -18.12
N THR A 217 -4.55 9.83 -17.21
CA THR A 217 -3.10 9.83 -17.47
C THR A 217 -2.61 8.47 -17.98
N ILE A 218 -3.13 7.37 -17.41
CA ILE A 218 -2.80 6.01 -17.88
C ILE A 218 -3.33 5.76 -19.29
N ILE A 219 -4.55 6.20 -19.61
CA ILE A 219 -5.14 6.05 -20.95
C ILE A 219 -4.35 6.87 -21.97
N ASP A 220 -4.05 8.12 -21.65
CA ASP A 220 -3.30 9.04 -22.51
C ASP A 220 -1.88 8.49 -22.76
N GLY A 221 -1.20 8.05 -21.70
CA GLY A 221 0.13 7.42 -21.80
C GLY A 221 0.13 6.12 -22.60
N LYS A 222 -0.95 5.32 -22.53
CA LYS A 222 -1.11 4.13 -23.38
C LYS A 222 -1.27 4.51 -24.86
N GLN A 223 -2.09 5.51 -25.17
CA GLN A 223 -2.28 5.97 -26.56
C GLN A 223 -0.99 6.53 -27.16
N GLU A 224 -0.21 7.28 -26.37
CA GLU A 224 1.09 7.78 -26.79
C GLU A 224 2.07 6.63 -27.06
N ALA A 225 2.13 5.64 -26.16
CA ALA A 225 2.97 4.46 -26.33
C ALA A 225 2.60 3.63 -27.57
N ASP A 226 1.30 3.41 -27.83
CA ASP A 226 0.83 2.70 -29.02
C ASP A 226 1.22 3.47 -30.30
N SER A 227 1.04 4.80 -30.32
CA SER A 227 1.42 5.65 -31.46
C SER A 227 2.94 5.61 -31.72
N ASN A 228 3.75 5.70 -30.67
CA ASN A 228 5.21 5.61 -30.77
C ASN A 228 5.66 4.23 -31.27
N LEU A 229 5.00 3.17 -30.81
CA LEU A 229 5.30 1.80 -31.22
C LEU A 229 4.98 1.57 -32.70
N ASP A 230 3.90 2.16 -33.22
CA ASP A 230 3.58 2.11 -34.65
C ASP A 230 4.57 2.92 -35.49
N TYR A 231 4.96 4.12 -35.04
CA TYR A 231 6.03 4.91 -35.69
C TYR A 231 7.37 4.14 -35.76
N ILE A 232 7.75 3.45 -34.68
CA ILE A 232 8.97 2.63 -34.64
C ILE A 232 8.87 1.46 -35.61
N LYS A 233 7.71 0.79 -35.71
CA LYS A 233 7.52 -0.30 -36.68
C LYS A 233 7.69 0.20 -38.11
N GLU A 234 7.11 1.34 -38.46
CA GLU A 234 7.26 1.95 -39.79
C GLU A 234 8.72 2.29 -40.07
N SER A 235 9.40 2.92 -39.10
CA SER A 235 10.83 3.24 -39.22
C SER A 235 11.71 2.00 -39.44
N ILE A 236 11.42 0.88 -38.77
CA ILE A 236 12.14 -0.38 -38.97
C ILE A 236 11.94 -0.92 -40.40
N ILE A 237 10.73 -0.80 -40.95
CA ILE A 237 10.43 -1.21 -42.33
C ILE A 237 11.26 -0.37 -43.31
N GLU A 238 11.28 0.96 -43.13
CA GLU A 238 12.08 1.86 -43.97
C GLU A 238 13.58 1.56 -43.90
N ILE A 239 14.12 1.34 -42.69
CA ILE A 239 15.53 1.01 -42.49
C ILE A 239 15.89 -0.30 -43.20
N LYS A 240 15.05 -1.34 -43.09
CA LYS A 240 15.29 -2.61 -43.81
C LYS A 240 15.28 -2.43 -45.32
N ALA A 241 14.36 -1.63 -45.84
CA ALA A 241 14.31 -1.31 -47.26
C ALA A 241 15.57 -0.55 -47.72
N LEU A 242 16.08 0.38 -46.91
CA LEU A 242 17.33 1.09 -47.16
C LEU A 242 18.54 0.15 -47.13
N GLU A 243 18.62 -0.74 -46.13
CA GLU A 243 19.70 -1.73 -46.01
C GLU A 243 19.77 -2.62 -47.27
N GLU A 244 18.62 -3.09 -47.75
CA GLU A 244 18.53 -3.91 -48.97
C GLU A 244 19.01 -3.13 -50.20
N ARG A 245 18.58 -1.87 -50.36
CA ARG A 245 19.02 -1.01 -51.47
C ARG A 245 20.53 -0.76 -51.43
N VAL A 246 21.10 -0.48 -50.26
CA VAL A 246 22.55 -0.27 -50.09
C VAL A 246 23.33 -1.54 -50.42
N LYS A 247 22.84 -2.71 -49.98
CA LYS A 247 23.46 -4.00 -50.28
C LYS A 247 23.49 -4.26 -51.79
N ASN A 248 22.38 -4.02 -52.49
CA ASN A 248 22.29 -4.19 -53.94
C ASN A 248 23.21 -3.22 -54.70
N LEU A 249 23.27 -1.95 -54.28
CA LEU A 249 24.18 -0.97 -54.89
C LEU A 249 25.65 -1.35 -54.70
N LYS A 250 26.02 -1.87 -53.53
CA LYS A 250 27.41 -2.25 -53.22
C LYS A 250 27.89 -3.45 -54.04
N SER A 251 27.03 -4.45 -54.29
CA SER A 251 27.38 -5.60 -55.13
C SER A 251 27.46 -5.23 -56.61
N GLU A 252 26.55 -4.37 -57.08
CA GLU A 252 26.48 -3.97 -58.50
C GLU A 252 27.65 -3.05 -58.90
N TYR A 253 28.07 -2.10 -58.05
CA TYR A 253 29.08 -1.10 -58.44
C TYR A 253 30.53 -1.63 -58.51
N ASN A 254 30.94 -2.56 -57.64
CA ASN A 254 32.35 -2.97 -57.55
C ASN A 254 32.80 -3.88 -58.71
N PHE A 255 32.00 -4.89 -59.07
CA PHE A 255 32.37 -5.84 -60.13
C PHE A 255 32.08 -5.30 -61.54
N VAL A 256 31.03 -4.48 -61.71
CA VAL A 256 30.76 -3.77 -62.97
C VAL A 256 31.86 -2.76 -63.29
N GLY A 257 32.40 -2.07 -62.26
CA GLY A 257 33.54 -1.17 -62.43
C GLY A 257 34.81 -1.86 -62.93
N LEU A 258 35.18 -2.99 -62.32
CA LEU A 258 36.35 -3.79 -62.74
C LEU A 258 36.15 -4.39 -64.13
N SER A 259 34.96 -4.94 -64.43
CA SER A 259 34.63 -5.51 -65.74
C SER A 259 34.74 -4.46 -66.85
N ASN A 260 34.14 -3.28 -66.67
CA ASN A 260 34.25 -2.16 -67.62
C ASN A 260 35.70 -1.69 -67.80
N GLY A 261 36.50 -1.71 -66.72
CA GLY A 261 37.93 -1.39 -66.78
C GLY A 261 38.71 -2.34 -67.68
N PHE A 262 38.53 -3.66 -67.50
CA PHE A 262 39.18 -4.67 -68.34
C PHE A 262 38.68 -4.67 -69.78
N ASP A 263 37.39 -4.44 -70.02
CA ASP A 263 36.82 -4.37 -71.38
C ASP A 263 37.42 -3.20 -72.17
N ARG A 264 37.62 -2.04 -71.54
CA ARG A 264 38.30 -0.90 -72.17
C ARG A 264 39.75 -1.22 -72.54
N ILE A 265 40.47 -1.93 -71.67
CA ILE A 265 41.86 -2.37 -71.92
C ILE A 265 41.88 -3.39 -73.07
N LYS A 266 40.94 -4.35 -73.08
CA LYS A 266 40.77 -5.34 -74.14
C LYS A 266 40.59 -4.68 -75.50
N ARG A 267 39.61 -3.79 -75.66
CA ARG A 267 39.36 -3.10 -76.94
C ARG A 267 40.57 -2.32 -77.45
N LYS A 268 41.32 -1.69 -76.54
CA LYS A 268 42.57 -1.00 -76.91
C LYS A 268 43.63 -1.98 -77.42
N LYS A 269 43.80 -3.12 -76.75
CA LYS A 269 44.75 -4.17 -77.12
C LYS A 269 44.35 -4.90 -78.40
N GLU A 270 43.07 -5.11 -78.65
CA GLU A 270 42.56 -5.64 -79.93
C GLU A 270 42.86 -4.71 -81.10
N LYS A 271 42.72 -3.39 -80.89
CA LYS A 271 43.09 -2.38 -81.90
C LYS A 271 44.60 -2.37 -82.17
N GLU A 272 45.43 -2.46 -81.12
CA GLU A 272 46.89 -2.61 -81.25
C GLU A 272 47.23 -3.89 -82.03
N LEU A 273 46.64 -5.03 -81.66
CA LEU A 273 46.84 -6.31 -82.34
C LEU A 273 46.45 -6.22 -83.82
N SER A 274 45.30 -5.66 -84.15
CA SER A 274 44.86 -5.50 -85.55
C SER A 274 45.84 -4.65 -86.37
N SER A 275 46.38 -3.57 -85.77
CA SER A 275 47.40 -2.73 -86.39
C SER A 275 48.71 -3.49 -86.62
N THR A 276 49.21 -4.23 -85.62
CA THR A 276 50.43 -5.04 -85.73
C THR A 276 50.25 -6.20 -86.70
N GLU A 277 49.06 -6.81 -86.74
CA GLU A 277 48.70 -7.85 -87.71
C GLU A 277 48.77 -7.34 -89.14
N MET A 278 48.24 -6.15 -89.38
CA MET A 278 48.35 -5.50 -90.68
C MET A 278 49.81 -5.23 -91.04
N SER A 279 50.61 -4.76 -90.08
CA SER A 279 52.04 -4.47 -90.27
C SER A 279 52.83 -5.72 -90.68
N TYR A 280 52.75 -6.83 -89.94
CA TYR A 280 53.52 -8.03 -90.29
C TYR A 280 52.99 -8.71 -91.56
N LYS A 281 51.67 -8.67 -91.84
CA LYS A 281 51.11 -9.19 -93.10
C LYS A 281 51.64 -8.41 -94.30
N ASN A 282 51.75 -7.09 -94.17
CA ASN A 282 52.36 -6.23 -95.19
C ASN A 282 53.85 -6.54 -95.38
N LEU A 283 54.62 -6.68 -94.29
CA LEU A 283 56.04 -7.06 -94.36
C LEU A 283 56.23 -8.44 -95.00
N PHE A 284 55.39 -9.42 -94.64
CA PHE A 284 55.38 -10.75 -95.27
C PHE A 284 55.11 -10.66 -96.76
N GLY A 285 54.12 -9.86 -97.18
CA GLY A 285 53.85 -9.59 -98.60
C GLY A 285 55.09 -9.03 -99.31
N THR A 286 55.77 -8.05 -98.71
CA THR A 286 56.99 -7.46 -99.27
C THR A 286 58.11 -8.48 -99.45
N ILE A 287 58.34 -9.38 -98.48
CA ILE A 287 59.35 -10.47 -98.55
C ILE A 287 59.09 -11.39 -99.76
N PHE A 288 57.83 -11.72 -100.07
CA PHE A 288 57.50 -12.57 -101.22
C PHE A 288 57.53 -11.81 -102.55
N ILE A 289 57.11 -10.54 -102.55
CA ILE A 289 56.99 -9.73 -103.76
C ILE A 289 58.35 -9.20 -104.23
N ALA A 290 59.27 -8.85 -103.31
CA ALA A 290 60.55 -8.25 -103.64
C ALA A 290 61.43 -9.10 -104.58
N PRO A 291 61.60 -10.43 -104.36
CA PRO A 291 62.34 -11.29 -105.29
C PRO A 291 61.66 -11.41 -106.65
N VAL A 292 60.32 -11.47 -106.67
CA VAL A 292 59.54 -11.59 -107.91
C VAL A 292 59.68 -10.32 -108.77
N ILE A 293 59.59 -9.14 -108.16
CA ILE A 293 59.83 -7.86 -108.86
C ILE A 293 61.27 -7.78 -109.37
N ALA A 294 62.25 -8.18 -108.57
CA ALA A 294 63.66 -8.19 -109.01
C ALA A 294 63.86 -9.06 -110.26
N VAL A 295 63.23 -10.25 -110.30
CA VAL A 295 63.25 -11.12 -111.48
C VAL A 295 62.54 -10.49 -112.67
N ILE A 296 61.36 -9.91 -112.49
CA ILE A 296 60.60 -9.24 -113.57
C ILE A 296 61.39 -8.06 -114.15
N LEU A 297 62.01 -7.23 -113.30
CA LEU A 297 62.84 -6.09 -113.73
C LEU A 297 64.05 -6.55 -114.55
N HIS A 298 64.70 -7.65 -114.14
CA HIS A 298 65.78 -8.26 -114.91
C HIS A 298 65.34 -8.67 -116.32
N PHE A 299 64.16 -9.30 -116.46
CA PHE A 299 63.62 -9.69 -117.77
C PHE A 299 63.13 -8.52 -118.63
N CYS A 300 62.48 -7.51 -118.05
CA CYS A 300 61.93 -6.37 -118.79
C CYS A 300 63.00 -5.35 -119.20
N PHE A 301 64.06 -5.18 -118.41
CA PHE A 301 65.09 -4.18 -118.63
C PHE A 301 66.50 -4.80 -118.54
N PRO A 302 66.91 -5.60 -119.53
CA PRO A 302 68.18 -6.32 -119.49
C PRO A 302 69.42 -5.42 -119.42
N LYS A 303 69.29 -4.13 -119.79
CA LYS A 303 70.39 -3.14 -119.74
C LYS A 303 70.66 -2.55 -118.35
N LEU A 304 69.81 -2.81 -117.35
CA LEU A 304 69.98 -2.25 -115.99
C LEU A 304 70.97 -3.05 -115.13
N TYR A 305 71.23 -4.31 -115.48
CA TYR A 305 72.14 -5.19 -114.74
C TYR A 305 73.39 -5.47 -115.60
N PRO A 306 74.62 -5.29 -115.06
CA PRO A 306 75.85 -5.64 -115.78
C PRO A 306 75.95 -7.16 -116.00
N GLU A 307 76.40 -7.60 -117.18
CA GLU A 307 76.59 -9.03 -117.49
C GLU A 307 77.87 -9.63 -116.86
N ASP A 308 78.73 -8.80 -116.27
CA ASP A 308 79.97 -9.20 -115.60
C ASP A 308 79.78 -9.60 -114.13
N TYR A 309 80.83 -10.18 -113.51
CA TYR A 309 80.89 -10.51 -112.08
C TYR A 309 80.57 -9.33 -111.12
N SER A 310 80.58 -8.09 -111.62
CA SER A 310 80.12 -6.88 -110.91
C SER A 310 78.66 -6.94 -110.44
N ALA A 311 77.81 -7.80 -111.02
CA ALA A 311 76.43 -8.01 -110.58
C ALA A 311 76.32 -8.43 -109.10
N ILE A 312 77.36 -9.11 -108.55
CA ILE A 312 77.41 -9.51 -107.14
C ILE A 312 77.38 -8.30 -106.19
N PHE A 313 78.00 -7.17 -106.59
CA PHE A 313 78.01 -5.93 -105.81
C PHE A 313 76.65 -5.22 -105.80
N ILE A 314 75.79 -5.50 -106.79
CA ILE A 314 74.42 -4.99 -106.84
C ILE A 314 73.48 -5.85 -106.00
N ILE A 315 73.64 -7.18 -106.01
CA ILE A 315 72.80 -8.12 -105.25
C ILE A 315 73.03 -8.02 -103.73
N LEU A 316 74.26 -7.76 -103.29
CA LEU A 316 74.62 -7.72 -101.87
C LEU A 316 73.80 -6.69 -101.04
N PRO A 317 73.60 -5.44 -101.50
CA PRO A 317 72.65 -4.50 -100.88
C PRO A 317 71.21 -5.02 -100.80
N PHE A 318 70.69 -5.67 -101.86
CA PHE A 318 69.33 -6.23 -101.87
C PHE A 318 69.18 -7.37 -100.84
N LEU A 319 70.16 -8.27 -100.76
CA LEU A 319 70.18 -9.33 -99.74
C LEU A 319 70.20 -8.75 -98.32
N THR A 320 70.95 -7.67 -98.10
CA THR A 320 71.04 -7.00 -96.79
C THR A 320 69.71 -6.35 -96.39
N ILE A 321 69.03 -5.71 -97.35
CA ILE A 321 67.68 -5.14 -97.16
C ILE A 321 66.67 -6.26 -96.88
N GLU A 322 66.72 -7.36 -97.62
CA GLU A 322 65.84 -8.53 -97.43
C GLU A 322 65.99 -9.12 -96.02
N MET A 323 67.23 -9.31 -95.55
CA MET A 323 67.52 -9.76 -94.18
C MET A 323 67.00 -8.78 -93.12
N ALA A 324 67.07 -7.47 -93.36
CA ALA A 324 66.51 -6.46 -92.47
C ALA A 324 64.98 -6.53 -92.43
N ILE A 325 64.30 -6.73 -93.57
CA ILE A 325 62.85 -6.90 -93.65
C ILE A 325 62.42 -8.18 -92.92
N ILE A 326 63.14 -9.29 -93.08
CA ILE A 326 62.90 -10.53 -92.32
C ILE A 326 63.02 -10.30 -90.81
N TYR A 327 64.00 -9.51 -90.37
CA TYR A 327 64.14 -9.14 -88.96
C TYR A 327 62.94 -8.33 -88.46
N PHE A 328 62.50 -7.30 -89.19
CA PHE A 328 61.31 -6.52 -88.83
C PHE A 328 60.02 -7.33 -88.88
N PHE A 329 59.89 -8.26 -89.81
CA PHE A 329 58.79 -9.23 -89.87
C PHE A 329 58.77 -10.08 -88.60
N ARG A 330 59.91 -10.67 -88.22
CA ARG A 330 60.03 -11.47 -86.99
C ARG A 330 59.69 -10.64 -85.75
N LEU A 331 60.18 -9.40 -85.67
CA LEU A 331 59.89 -8.49 -84.57
C LEU A 331 58.39 -8.21 -84.45
N SER A 332 57.75 -7.84 -85.57
CA SER A 332 56.30 -7.55 -85.63
C SER A 332 55.45 -8.79 -85.31
N TYR A 333 55.89 -9.98 -85.76
CA TYR A 333 55.23 -11.24 -85.45
C TYR A 333 55.30 -11.59 -83.95
N LEU A 334 56.48 -11.40 -83.32
CA LEU A 334 56.65 -11.61 -81.88
C LEU A 334 55.82 -10.62 -81.06
N GLU A 335 55.70 -9.37 -81.50
CA GLU A 335 54.84 -8.37 -80.89
C GLU A 335 53.34 -8.76 -80.99
N ALA A 336 52.88 -9.21 -82.16
CA ALA A 336 51.52 -9.70 -82.34
C ALA A 336 51.23 -10.93 -81.44
N LYS A 337 52.20 -11.84 -81.32
CA LYS A 337 52.12 -12.99 -80.41
C LYS A 337 52.00 -12.57 -78.95
N ALA A 338 52.83 -11.60 -78.51
CA ALA A 338 52.75 -11.04 -77.16
C ALA A 338 51.39 -10.38 -76.88
N LEU A 339 50.85 -9.61 -77.83
CA LEU A 339 49.54 -8.96 -77.70
C LEU A 339 48.38 -9.98 -77.59
N ARG A 340 48.43 -11.09 -78.33
CA ARG A 340 47.44 -12.18 -78.22
C ARG A 340 47.47 -12.83 -76.83
N THR A 341 48.65 -13.07 -76.28
CA THR A 341 48.81 -13.61 -74.93
C THR A 341 48.26 -12.66 -73.86
N GLN A 342 48.48 -11.34 -74.02
CA GLN A 342 47.90 -10.33 -73.13
C GLN A 342 46.37 -10.32 -73.18
N LEU A 343 45.78 -10.41 -74.38
CA LEU A 343 44.33 -10.45 -74.56
C LEU A 343 43.69 -11.68 -73.90
N MET A 344 44.29 -12.87 -74.06
CA MET A 344 43.81 -14.09 -73.40
C MET A 344 43.78 -13.94 -71.87
N GLN A 345 44.79 -13.29 -71.29
CA GLN A 345 44.84 -13.03 -69.84
C GLN A 345 43.78 -12.00 -69.41
N ILE A 346 43.45 -11.01 -70.24
CA ILE A 346 42.39 -10.02 -69.95
C ILE A 346 41.01 -10.67 -70.05
N ASP A 347 40.79 -11.55 -71.02
CA ASP A 347 39.53 -12.30 -71.20
C ASP A 347 39.21 -13.22 -70.02
N LEU A 348 40.23 -13.86 -69.45
CA LEU A 348 40.06 -14.62 -68.21
C LEU A 348 39.56 -13.72 -67.07
N ARG A 349 40.17 -12.53 -66.88
CA ARG A 349 39.76 -11.59 -65.82
C ARG A 349 38.34 -11.07 -66.01
N LEU A 350 37.95 -10.75 -67.26
CA LEU A 350 36.57 -10.38 -67.60
C LEU A 350 35.57 -11.48 -67.24
N SER A 351 35.89 -12.72 -67.59
CA SER A 351 35.05 -13.88 -67.29
C SER A 351 34.92 -14.12 -65.78
N LEU A 352 36.02 -13.96 -65.03
CA LEU A 352 36.03 -14.05 -63.58
C LEU A 352 35.15 -12.97 -62.94
N CYS A 353 35.26 -11.71 -63.39
CA CYS A 353 34.42 -10.61 -62.91
C CYS A 353 32.92 -10.85 -63.17
N ALA A 354 32.56 -11.50 -64.28
CA ALA A 354 31.17 -11.82 -64.59
C ALA A 354 30.60 -12.98 -63.75
N PHE A 355 31.46 -13.92 -63.31
CA PHE A 355 31.03 -15.14 -62.62
C PHE A 355 31.15 -15.08 -61.09
N ILE A 356 31.98 -14.18 -60.55
CA ILE A 356 32.35 -14.17 -59.13
C ILE A 356 31.16 -13.99 -58.18
N ASP A 357 30.17 -13.15 -58.52
CA ASP A 357 29.02 -12.90 -57.65
C ASP A 357 28.17 -14.16 -57.45
N GLY A 358 27.83 -14.86 -58.54
CA GLY A 358 27.13 -16.14 -58.48
C GLY A 358 27.93 -17.25 -57.77
N TYR A 359 29.27 -17.26 -57.94
CA TYR A 359 30.13 -18.23 -57.28
C TYR A 359 30.24 -17.99 -55.76
N VAL A 360 30.36 -16.74 -55.33
CA VAL A 360 30.39 -16.35 -53.92
C VAL A 360 29.04 -16.66 -53.25
N GLU A 361 27.92 -16.40 -53.92
CA GLU A 361 26.59 -16.76 -53.41
C GLU A 361 26.41 -18.27 -53.24
N TYR A 362 26.86 -19.07 -54.21
CA TYR A 362 26.87 -20.53 -54.11
C TYR A 362 27.71 -21.03 -52.92
N ARG A 363 28.91 -20.48 -52.71
CA ARG A 363 29.80 -20.89 -51.60
C ARG A 363 29.22 -20.51 -50.24
N ARG A 364 28.57 -19.34 -50.14
CA ARG A 364 27.86 -18.88 -48.94
C ARG A 364 26.74 -19.84 -48.54
N LYS A 365 25.95 -20.31 -49.51
CA LYS A 365 24.86 -21.29 -49.28
C LYS A 365 25.36 -22.66 -48.79
N ASN A 366 26.61 -23.01 -49.06
CA ASN A 366 27.20 -24.31 -48.75
C ASN A 366 28.21 -24.28 -47.58
N ASN A 367 28.25 -23.21 -46.77
CA ASN A 367 29.12 -23.06 -45.59
C ASN A 367 30.64 -23.28 -45.85
N ILE A 368 31.12 -22.93 -47.05
CA ILE A 368 32.54 -23.07 -47.37
C ILE A 368 33.24 -21.72 -47.22
N ALA A 369 34.45 -21.70 -46.65
CA ALA A 369 35.22 -20.49 -46.38
C ALA A 369 35.29 -19.55 -47.60
N ILE A 370 34.61 -18.40 -47.49
CA ILE A 370 34.50 -17.38 -48.54
C ILE A 370 35.80 -16.60 -48.66
N GLU A 371 36.50 -16.39 -47.54
CA GLU A 371 37.77 -15.65 -47.46
C GLU A 371 38.82 -16.22 -48.43
N LYS A 372 39.03 -17.56 -48.39
CA LYS A 372 39.95 -18.23 -49.33
C LYS A 372 39.60 -18.05 -50.81
N VAL A 373 38.31 -17.89 -51.13
CA VAL A 373 37.83 -17.67 -52.51
C VAL A 373 38.14 -16.25 -52.96
N LEU A 374 37.91 -15.28 -52.08
CA LEU A 374 38.20 -13.88 -52.34
C LEU A 374 39.71 -13.62 -52.44
N ASP A 375 40.52 -14.24 -51.58
CA ASP A 375 41.99 -14.16 -51.66
C ASP A 375 42.53 -14.68 -52.99
N SER A 376 41.98 -15.82 -53.46
CA SER A 376 42.37 -16.41 -54.74
C SER A 376 41.90 -15.55 -55.93
N PHE A 377 40.73 -14.93 -55.81
CA PHE A 377 40.19 -14.01 -56.81
C PHE A 377 41.04 -12.75 -56.91
N ASP A 378 41.37 -12.11 -55.79
CA ASP A 378 42.22 -10.91 -55.75
C ASP A 378 43.59 -11.20 -56.34
N ALA A 379 44.19 -12.35 -55.99
CA ALA A 379 45.46 -12.79 -56.56
C ALA A 379 45.40 -12.93 -58.10
N LEU A 380 44.31 -13.50 -58.64
CA LEU A 380 44.12 -13.69 -60.08
C LEU A 380 43.85 -12.38 -60.82
N ILE A 381 42.97 -11.54 -60.30
CA ILE A 381 42.56 -10.28 -60.92
C ILE A 381 43.72 -9.27 -60.94
N PHE A 382 44.46 -9.13 -59.83
CA PHE A 382 45.56 -8.19 -59.70
C PHE A 382 46.92 -8.75 -60.10
N SER A 383 46.98 -9.98 -60.61
CA SER A 383 48.23 -10.53 -61.15
C SER A 383 48.76 -9.68 -62.33
N PRO A 384 50.08 -9.52 -62.49
CA PRO A 384 50.66 -8.77 -63.62
C PRO A 384 50.31 -9.39 -64.98
N ILE A 385 50.02 -8.54 -65.98
CA ILE A 385 49.80 -8.99 -67.37
C ILE A 385 51.16 -9.22 -68.04
N GLN A 386 51.45 -10.48 -68.39
CA GLN A 386 52.76 -10.87 -68.92
C GLN A 386 52.83 -10.75 -70.45
N THR A 387 53.98 -10.33 -70.97
CA THR A 387 54.26 -10.16 -72.41
C THR A 387 54.72 -11.43 -73.11
N ASN A 388 55.26 -12.41 -72.37
CA ASN A 388 55.85 -13.63 -72.93
C ASN A 388 55.09 -14.88 -72.49
N GLU A 389 54.82 -15.79 -73.43
CA GLU A 389 54.20 -17.11 -73.14
C GLU A 389 55.02 -17.94 -72.15
N ASN A 390 56.35 -17.84 -72.19
CA ASN A 390 57.25 -18.61 -71.33
C ASN A 390 57.22 -18.16 -69.85
N ASN A 391 56.62 -17.00 -69.56
CA ASN A 391 56.48 -16.45 -68.21
C ASN A 391 55.00 -16.26 -67.84
N ILE A 392 54.08 -17.05 -68.40
CA ILE A 392 52.73 -17.13 -67.84
C ILE A 392 52.91 -17.67 -66.41
N PRO A 393 52.51 -16.92 -65.35
CA PRO A 393 52.70 -17.38 -63.99
C PRO A 393 51.94 -18.69 -63.80
N ALA A 394 52.45 -19.59 -62.96
CA ALA A 394 51.83 -20.86 -62.56
C ALA A 394 50.38 -20.75 -62.00
N MET A 395 49.80 -19.55 -61.95
CA MET A 395 48.36 -19.35 -61.72
C MET A 395 47.47 -19.87 -62.85
N PHE A 396 47.96 -19.95 -64.10
CA PHE A 396 47.19 -20.51 -65.22
C PHE A 396 47.13 -22.05 -65.21
N ASP A 397 48.02 -22.75 -64.49
CA ASP A 397 47.88 -24.20 -64.22
C ASP A 397 46.68 -24.50 -63.31
N GLY A 398 46.10 -23.50 -62.65
CA GLY A 398 44.81 -23.64 -61.96
C GLY A 398 43.65 -24.01 -62.91
N LEU A 399 43.79 -23.73 -64.21
CA LEU A 399 42.82 -24.18 -65.22
C LEU A 399 42.84 -25.69 -65.39
N GLU A 400 43.96 -26.37 -65.13
CA GLU A 400 44.08 -27.82 -65.15
C GLU A 400 43.35 -28.45 -63.96
N ALA A 401 43.32 -27.76 -62.81
CA ALA A 401 42.48 -28.13 -61.68
C ALA A 401 40.97 -27.93 -61.97
N ILE A 402 40.60 -26.87 -62.71
CA ILE A 402 39.21 -26.63 -63.13
C ILE A 402 38.79 -27.64 -64.22
N ALA A 403 39.67 -27.97 -65.16
CA ALA A 403 39.46 -28.99 -66.18
C ALA A 403 39.30 -30.39 -65.56
N GLY A 404 40.10 -30.72 -64.55
CA GLY A 404 39.95 -31.98 -63.79
C GLY A 404 38.65 -32.06 -62.98
N VAL A 405 38.08 -30.93 -62.55
CA VAL A 405 36.75 -30.87 -61.92
C VAL A 405 35.63 -30.97 -62.95
N ALA A 406 35.74 -30.28 -64.09
CA ALA A 406 34.80 -30.37 -65.20
C ALA A 406 34.71 -31.81 -65.75
N GLU A 407 35.84 -32.50 -65.88
CA GLU A 407 35.89 -33.91 -66.31
C GLU A 407 35.21 -34.85 -65.29
N LYS A 408 35.28 -34.52 -63.99
CA LYS A 408 34.61 -35.28 -62.92
C LYS A 408 33.11 -35.04 -62.85
N VAL A 409 32.64 -33.86 -63.25
CA VAL A 409 31.22 -33.49 -63.27
C VAL A 409 30.53 -33.96 -64.56
N MET A 410 31.23 -33.97 -65.69
CA MET A 410 30.72 -34.48 -66.97
C MET A 410 30.68 -36.01 -67.07
N LYS A 411 31.38 -36.74 -66.18
CA LYS A 411 31.37 -38.21 -66.10
C LYS A 411 30.26 -38.77 -65.18
N LYS A 412 29.18 -38.03 -64.92
CA LYS A 412 28.02 -38.53 -64.19
C LYS A 412 26.73 -38.45 -64.99
#